data_AF-A0A084SX86-F1
#
_entry.id   AF-A0A084SX86-F1
#
_cell.length_a   1.000
_cell.length_b   1.000
_cell.length_c   1.000
_cell.angle_alpha   90.00
_cell.angle_beta   90.00
_cell.angle_gamma   90.00
#
_symmetry.space_group_name_H-M   'P 1'
#
loop_
_entity.id
_entity.type
_entity.pdbx_description
1 polymer ?
#
loop_
_entity_poly.entity_id
_entity_poly.type
_entity_poly.pdbx_seq_one_letter_code
_entity_poly.pdbx_strand_id
1 'polypeptide(L)'
;MTAVLLALLLSQAGGPEAPSESAAPASTVTFAPAPSPLPSLLYRGAIWCASLGPSPQVPSGRYRLQCDTSTRRCLAVPQNELEADGTESERPLERTSSCQELPQGELRQLLADGYTFVPAIAEAPPGWYRDERGRVMQFNFDLHRRVWLGGAWAPLWRTGEPRALSRGRLDFGIIAEVPDGERMMRRFTVLDTELILGEQSSLDATLFRYDTNVRQDKPPIRVTTFLGKPRRWDFNFDMGAWLEVLRLEMLRRGGLDHIFYTLISGHLTLDLWHSRDLASYVRVRAGPSLEYDRTNSTFALIPGAAAEGNITLDSNGFHHVTFGAEVEKLLLDMRVEGRPHHPERLRVRAGYELILLAINDQPLSLVLEGRGQWRTDLLDERPVWEWSANTGLRFSLWAPARRSAPLAAAR
;
A
#
# COMPACT_ATOMS: atom_id res chain seq x y z
N MET A 1 -27.21 -11.91 -19.97
CA MET A 1 -26.06 -11.86 -20.90
C MET A 1 -25.10 -12.93 -20.45
N THR A 2 -25.38 -14.14 -20.92
CA THR A 2 -24.99 -15.43 -20.34
C THR A 2 -25.06 -16.39 -21.53
N ALA A 3 -24.10 -16.31 -22.46
CA ALA A 3 -24.08 -17.18 -23.65
C ALA A 3 -22.80 -17.14 -24.52
N VAL A 4 -21.64 -16.65 -24.02
CA VAL A 4 -20.43 -16.55 -24.89
C VAL A 4 -19.17 -17.21 -24.28
N LEU A 5 -19.20 -17.72 -23.05
CA LEU A 5 -18.03 -18.36 -22.43
C LEU A 5 -17.96 -19.90 -22.56
N LEU A 6 -18.89 -20.54 -23.28
CA LEU A 6 -18.99 -22.01 -23.34
C LEU A 6 -18.53 -22.63 -24.68
N ALA A 7 -17.93 -21.85 -25.58
CA ALA A 7 -17.49 -22.32 -26.90
C ALA A 7 -15.96 -22.34 -27.10
N LEU A 8 -15.17 -22.10 -26.05
CA LEU A 8 -13.69 -22.17 -26.09
C LEU A 8 -13.09 -23.32 -25.27
N LEU A 9 -13.92 -24.23 -24.75
CA LEU A 9 -13.49 -25.36 -23.89
C LEU A 9 -13.53 -26.74 -24.57
N LEU A 10 -13.77 -26.82 -25.88
CA LEU A 10 -13.88 -28.10 -26.61
C LEU A 10 -13.21 -28.04 -28.00
N SER A 11 -11.90 -27.81 -28.06
CA SER A 11 -11.09 -28.28 -29.21
C SER A 11 -9.60 -28.38 -28.86
N GLN A 12 -9.18 -29.53 -28.34
CA GLN A 12 -7.81 -30.05 -28.45
C GLN A 12 -7.89 -31.54 -28.06
N ALA A 13 -8.53 -32.33 -28.93
CA ALA A 13 -8.50 -33.78 -28.83
C ALA A 13 -7.34 -34.31 -29.68
N GLY A 14 -6.35 -34.89 -29.02
CA GLY A 14 -5.53 -36.03 -29.47
C GLY A 14 -4.75 -35.90 -30.78
N GLY A 15 -3.44 -35.68 -30.65
CA GLY A 15 -2.44 -36.26 -31.56
C GLY A 15 -1.59 -37.27 -30.80
N PRO A 16 -1.32 -38.48 -31.32
CA PRO A 16 -0.40 -39.42 -30.68
C PRO A 16 1.03 -38.84 -30.71
N GLU A 17 1.59 -38.66 -29.52
CA GLU A 17 2.96 -38.19 -29.31
C GLU A 17 3.93 -39.28 -29.78
N ALA A 18 4.78 -38.95 -30.74
CA ALA A 18 5.84 -39.85 -31.22
C ALA A 18 6.82 -40.14 -30.05
N PRO A 19 7.40 -41.35 -29.99
CA PRO A 19 8.35 -41.68 -28.94
C PRO A 19 9.54 -40.73 -29.01
N SER A 20 9.70 -39.92 -27.95
CA SER A 20 10.85 -39.05 -27.73
C SER A 20 12.13 -39.86 -27.88
N GLU A 21 12.96 -39.44 -28.82
CA GLU A 21 14.32 -39.90 -29.02
C GLU A 21 15.06 -39.86 -27.68
N SER A 22 15.70 -40.99 -27.36
CA SER A 22 16.39 -41.27 -26.09
C SER A 22 17.30 -40.12 -25.68
N ALA A 23 16.91 -39.38 -24.64
CA ALA A 23 17.76 -38.38 -24.02
C ALA A 23 19.11 -39.02 -23.64
N ALA A 24 20.21 -38.41 -24.09
CA ALA A 24 21.54 -38.75 -23.61
C ALA A 24 21.54 -38.75 -22.07
N PRO A 25 22.28 -39.66 -21.42
CA PRO A 25 22.27 -39.77 -19.96
C PRO A 25 22.53 -38.40 -19.33
N ALA A 26 21.57 -37.95 -18.51
CA ALA A 26 21.71 -36.71 -17.76
C ALA A 26 23.01 -36.78 -16.96
N SER A 27 23.82 -35.73 -17.04
CA SER A 27 25.09 -35.67 -16.30
C SER A 27 24.77 -35.49 -14.83
N THR A 28 24.83 -36.57 -14.05
CA THR A 28 24.57 -36.51 -12.60
C THR A 28 25.66 -35.70 -11.92
N VAL A 29 25.27 -34.53 -11.40
CA VAL A 29 26.19 -33.63 -10.71
C VAL A 29 26.32 -34.01 -9.23
N THR A 30 27.55 -34.03 -8.71
CA THR A 30 27.78 -34.15 -7.27
C THR A 30 27.76 -32.77 -6.64
N PHE A 31 26.85 -32.55 -5.70
CA PHE A 31 26.77 -31.29 -4.96
C PHE A 31 27.83 -31.24 -3.86
N ALA A 32 28.42 -30.08 -3.66
CA ALA A 32 29.17 -29.79 -2.46
C ALA A 32 28.25 -29.80 -1.22
N PRO A 33 28.79 -30.03 -0.02
CA PRO A 33 28.02 -29.90 1.22
C PRO A 33 27.31 -28.55 1.30
N ALA A 34 26.06 -28.57 1.78
CA ALA A 34 25.29 -27.35 1.99
C ALA A 34 26.01 -26.44 3.01
N PRO A 35 26.40 -25.22 2.63
CA PRO A 35 26.98 -24.27 3.57
C PRO A 35 25.91 -23.77 4.55
N SER A 36 26.35 -23.29 5.72
CA SER A 36 25.49 -22.67 6.73
C SER A 36 25.98 -21.24 7.02
N PRO A 37 25.17 -20.20 6.77
CA PRO A 37 23.84 -20.24 6.14
C PRO A 37 23.88 -20.60 4.64
N LEU A 38 22.75 -21.04 4.10
CA LEU A 38 22.61 -21.32 2.66
C LEU A 38 22.71 -20.01 1.85
N PRO A 39 23.52 -19.96 0.77
CA PRO A 39 23.56 -18.81 -0.12
C PRO A 39 22.24 -18.67 -0.87
N SER A 40 21.90 -17.45 -1.30
CA SER A 40 20.72 -17.19 -2.14
C SER A 40 21.13 -16.78 -3.55
N LEU A 41 20.35 -17.18 -4.56
CA LEU A 41 20.47 -16.63 -5.91
C LEU A 41 20.11 -15.14 -5.90
N LEU A 42 20.80 -14.34 -6.71
CA LEU A 42 20.53 -12.92 -6.88
C LEU A 42 19.39 -12.70 -7.87
N TYR A 43 18.33 -12.01 -7.44
CA TYR A 43 17.11 -11.78 -8.24
C TYR A 43 17.35 -11.05 -9.57
N ARG A 44 18.36 -10.17 -9.64
CA ARG A 44 18.73 -9.42 -10.86
C ARG A 44 19.92 -10.04 -11.61
N GLY A 45 20.43 -11.18 -11.17
CA GLY A 45 21.54 -11.85 -11.83
C GLY A 45 21.06 -12.73 -12.98
N ALA A 46 21.99 -13.14 -13.85
CA ALA A 46 21.69 -14.15 -14.87
C ALA A 46 21.38 -15.48 -14.18
N ILE A 47 20.22 -16.06 -14.50
CA ILE A 47 19.76 -17.33 -13.94
C ILE A 47 19.45 -18.28 -15.09
N TRP A 48 20.02 -19.47 -14.99
CA TRP A 48 19.90 -20.51 -15.99
C TRP A 48 19.06 -21.67 -15.46
N CYS A 49 18.27 -22.30 -16.31
CA CYS A 49 17.58 -23.53 -16.00
C CYS A 49 18.32 -24.70 -16.63
N ALA A 50 18.61 -25.73 -15.85
CA ALA A 50 19.41 -26.87 -16.30
C ALA A 50 18.87 -28.18 -15.72
N SER A 51 19.14 -29.29 -16.41
CA SER A 51 18.91 -30.63 -15.88
C SER A 51 20.24 -31.21 -15.38
N LEU A 52 20.36 -31.39 -14.06
CA LEU A 52 21.55 -31.93 -13.39
C LEU A 52 21.44 -33.44 -13.09
N GLY A 53 20.43 -34.09 -13.69
CA GLY A 53 20.06 -35.46 -13.39
C GLY A 53 19.18 -35.60 -12.14
N PRO A 54 18.31 -36.62 -12.09
CA PRO A 54 17.42 -36.86 -10.97
C PRO A 54 18.21 -37.27 -9.72
N SER A 55 17.75 -36.83 -8.55
CA SER A 55 18.27 -37.26 -7.24
C SER A 55 17.11 -37.68 -6.34
N PRO A 56 17.37 -38.39 -5.22
CA PRO A 56 16.31 -38.71 -4.26
C PRO A 56 15.61 -37.47 -3.69
N GLN A 57 16.32 -36.34 -3.56
CA GLN A 57 15.76 -35.08 -3.08
C GLN A 57 15.07 -34.29 -4.19
N VAL A 58 15.50 -34.42 -5.45
CA VAL A 58 14.97 -33.68 -6.60
C VAL A 58 14.74 -34.65 -7.76
N PRO A 59 13.63 -35.42 -7.73
CA PRO A 59 13.36 -36.44 -8.74
C PRO A 59 13.21 -35.86 -10.15
N SER A 60 12.83 -34.59 -10.30
CA SER A 60 12.77 -33.94 -11.62
C SER A 60 14.15 -33.73 -12.23
N GLY A 61 15.19 -33.65 -11.38
CA GLY A 61 16.54 -33.27 -11.77
C GLY A 61 16.64 -31.86 -12.35
N ARG A 62 15.61 -31.02 -12.20
CA ARG A 62 15.56 -29.67 -12.76
C ARG A 62 16.00 -28.64 -11.73
N TYR A 63 16.96 -27.80 -12.12
CA TYR A 63 17.54 -26.79 -11.26
C TYR A 63 17.59 -25.42 -11.93
N ARG A 64 17.61 -24.39 -11.09
CA ARG A 64 18.00 -23.01 -11.38
C ARG A 64 19.44 -22.83 -10.96
N LEU A 65 20.24 -22.21 -11.82
CA LEU A 65 21.68 -22.03 -11.64
C LEU A 65 22.06 -20.55 -11.71
N GLN A 66 22.95 -20.13 -10.82
CA GLN A 66 23.69 -18.88 -10.96
C GLN A 66 25.17 -19.16 -10.68
N CYS A 67 25.99 -19.05 -11.72
CA CYS A 67 27.41 -19.37 -11.64
C CYS A 67 28.25 -18.09 -11.57
N ASP A 68 29.23 -18.09 -10.67
CA ASP A 68 30.28 -17.09 -10.58
C ASP A 68 31.56 -17.66 -11.19
N THR A 69 32.00 -17.04 -12.28
CA THR A 69 33.19 -17.47 -13.04
C THR A 69 34.49 -17.21 -12.27
N SER A 70 34.50 -16.22 -11.36
CA SER A 70 35.70 -15.87 -10.59
C SER A 70 36.02 -16.90 -9.51
N THR A 71 34.98 -17.45 -8.89
CA THR A 71 35.10 -18.48 -7.84
C THR A 71 34.86 -19.90 -8.36
N ARG A 72 34.50 -20.05 -9.64
CA ARG A 72 34.07 -21.31 -10.27
C ARG A 72 33.00 -22.04 -9.45
N ARG A 73 32.04 -21.27 -8.95
CA ARG A 73 30.97 -21.78 -8.08
C ARG A 73 29.61 -21.57 -8.75
N CYS A 74 28.83 -22.63 -8.87
CA CYS A 74 27.45 -22.58 -9.34
C CYS A 74 26.50 -22.80 -8.15
N LEU A 75 25.72 -21.78 -7.82
CA LEU A 75 24.61 -21.92 -6.90
C LEU A 75 23.48 -22.64 -7.62
N ALA A 76 22.93 -23.70 -7.02
CA ALA A 76 21.95 -24.56 -7.63
C ALA A 76 20.74 -24.78 -6.71
N VAL A 77 19.54 -24.59 -7.26
CA VAL A 77 18.27 -24.65 -6.54
C VAL A 77 17.25 -25.45 -7.34
N PRO A 78 16.46 -26.35 -6.73
CA PRO A 78 15.36 -27.04 -7.42
C PRO A 78 14.37 -26.04 -8.05
N GLN A 79 13.65 -26.45 -9.10
CA GLN A 79 12.64 -25.58 -9.74
C GLN A 79 11.31 -25.51 -8.98
N ASN A 80 11.08 -26.44 -8.06
CA ASN A 80 9.89 -26.53 -7.24
C ASN A 80 10.23 -26.32 -5.75
N GLU A 81 9.20 -26.03 -4.95
CA GLU A 81 9.30 -25.99 -3.49
C GLU A 81 9.69 -27.37 -2.94
N LEU A 82 10.28 -27.38 -1.76
CA LEU A 82 10.61 -28.60 -1.02
C LEU A 82 9.55 -28.89 0.04
N GLU A 83 9.22 -30.16 0.19
CA GLU A 83 8.40 -30.68 1.27
C GLU A 83 9.18 -30.69 2.60
N ALA A 84 8.48 -31.03 3.68
CA ALA A 84 9.05 -31.00 5.04
C ALA A 84 10.24 -31.96 5.23
N ASP A 85 10.32 -33.03 4.42
CA ASP A 85 11.41 -34.00 4.41
C ASP A 85 12.57 -33.60 3.48
N GLY A 86 12.47 -32.45 2.80
CA GLY A 86 13.47 -31.94 1.88
C GLY A 86 13.38 -32.50 0.46
N THR A 87 12.34 -33.29 0.15
CA THR A 87 12.07 -33.75 -1.22
C THR A 87 11.34 -32.69 -2.03
N GLU A 88 11.57 -32.69 -3.34
CA GLU A 88 10.93 -31.77 -4.27
C GLU A 88 9.42 -32.04 -4.36
N SER A 89 8.63 -30.99 -4.18
CA SER A 89 7.18 -31.00 -4.34
C SER A 89 6.75 -30.80 -5.79
N GLU A 90 5.45 -30.93 -6.05
CA GLU A 90 4.85 -30.58 -7.34
C GLU A 90 4.63 -29.06 -7.51
N ARG A 91 4.82 -28.26 -6.45
CA ARG A 91 4.56 -26.82 -6.48
C ARG A 91 5.74 -26.07 -7.06
N PRO A 92 5.58 -25.35 -8.19
CA PRO A 92 6.67 -24.57 -8.76
C PRO A 92 7.03 -23.39 -7.85
N LEU A 93 8.29 -22.94 -7.92
CA LEU A 93 8.72 -21.76 -7.16
C LEU A 93 8.01 -20.49 -7.64
N GLU A 94 7.17 -19.92 -6.78
CA GLU A 94 6.48 -18.66 -7.07
C GLU A 94 7.43 -17.45 -7.06
N ARG A 95 7.07 -16.39 -7.79
CA ARG A 95 7.78 -15.10 -7.83
C ARG A 95 9.28 -15.19 -8.15
N THR A 96 9.69 -16.20 -8.89
CA THR A 96 11.05 -16.28 -9.45
C THR A 96 11.16 -15.40 -10.70
N SER A 97 12.40 -15.09 -11.08
CA SER A 97 12.67 -14.47 -12.37
C SER A 97 12.53 -15.51 -13.50
N SER A 98 12.33 -15.08 -14.74
CA SER A 98 12.46 -16.00 -15.88
C SER A 98 13.90 -16.49 -15.96
N CYS A 99 14.10 -17.80 -16.10
CA CYS A 99 15.41 -18.38 -16.38
C CYS A 99 15.56 -18.68 -17.88
N GLN A 100 16.80 -18.69 -18.37
CA GLN A 100 17.13 -19.16 -19.71
C GLN A 100 17.57 -20.63 -19.64
N GLU A 101 17.12 -21.48 -20.56
CA GLU A 101 17.59 -22.88 -20.57
C GLU A 101 19.08 -22.93 -20.91
N LEU A 102 19.86 -23.62 -20.09
CA LEU A 102 21.29 -23.85 -20.30
C LEU A 102 21.47 -25.04 -21.23
N PRO A 103 22.11 -24.87 -22.40
CA PRO A 103 22.39 -25.99 -23.28
C PRO A 103 23.22 -27.07 -22.58
N GLN A 104 22.89 -28.34 -22.81
CA GLN A 104 23.61 -29.48 -22.21
C GLN A 104 25.12 -29.47 -22.50
N GLY A 105 25.53 -28.95 -23.67
CA GLY A 105 26.96 -28.78 -24.00
C GLY A 105 27.67 -27.80 -23.07
N GLU A 106 27.03 -26.68 -22.73
CA GLU A 106 27.58 -25.68 -21.81
C GLU A 106 27.62 -26.20 -20.38
N LEU A 107 26.60 -26.94 -19.94
CA LEU A 107 26.60 -27.60 -18.62
C LEU A 107 27.78 -28.58 -18.49
N ARG A 108 28.04 -29.40 -19.52
CA ARG A 108 29.20 -30.30 -19.53
C ARG A 108 30.52 -29.54 -19.51
N GLN A 109 30.59 -28.39 -20.18
CA GLN A 109 31.78 -27.54 -20.14
C GLN A 109 32.03 -27.00 -18.72
N LEU A 110 30.99 -26.53 -18.02
CA LEU A 110 31.12 -26.09 -16.62
C LEU A 110 31.65 -27.20 -15.71
N LEU A 111 31.15 -28.43 -15.89
CA LEU A 111 31.65 -29.60 -15.15
C LEU A 111 33.11 -29.91 -15.49
N ALA A 112 33.48 -29.88 -16.77
CA ALA A 112 34.85 -30.09 -17.23
C ALA A 112 35.82 -29.01 -16.74
N ASP A 113 35.35 -27.77 -16.61
CA ASP A 113 36.12 -26.62 -16.10
C ASP A 113 36.28 -26.64 -14.56
N GLY A 114 35.69 -27.63 -13.90
CA GLY A 114 35.81 -27.87 -12.47
C GLY A 114 34.92 -26.97 -11.61
N TYR A 115 33.77 -26.53 -12.13
CA TYR A 115 32.82 -25.75 -11.33
C TYR A 115 32.24 -26.60 -10.19
N THR A 116 32.17 -26.00 -9.01
CA THR A 116 31.55 -26.63 -7.84
C THR A 116 30.08 -26.21 -7.74
N PHE A 117 29.17 -27.18 -7.74
CA PHE A 117 27.74 -26.94 -7.57
C PHE A 117 27.39 -26.96 -6.08
N VAL A 118 26.76 -25.89 -5.60
CA VAL A 118 26.47 -25.69 -4.19
C VAL A 118 24.97 -25.48 -4.00
N PRO A 119 24.30 -26.21 -3.10
CA PRO A 119 22.91 -25.96 -2.76
C PRO A 119 22.68 -24.50 -2.33
N ALA A 120 21.56 -23.94 -2.75
CA ALA A 120 21.22 -22.54 -2.49
C ALA A 120 19.71 -22.35 -2.30
N ILE A 121 19.32 -21.14 -1.89
CA ILE A 121 17.94 -20.66 -1.85
C ILE A 121 17.65 -19.92 -3.16
N ALA A 122 16.49 -20.18 -3.76
CA ALA A 122 16.10 -19.48 -4.99
C ALA A 122 15.91 -17.99 -4.74
N GLU A 123 16.02 -17.21 -5.81
CA GLU A 123 15.88 -15.76 -5.72
C GLU A 123 14.46 -15.35 -5.31
N ALA A 124 14.36 -14.17 -4.71
CA ALA A 124 13.09 -13.52 -4.40
C ALA A 124 13.16 -12.03 -4.78
N PRO A 125 12.05 -11.44 -5.26
CA PRO A 125 12.00 -10.03 -5.62
C PRO A 125 12.14 -9.14 -4.38
N PRO A 126 12.48 -7.85 -4.56
CA PRO A 126 12.47 -6.90 -3.45
C PRO A 126 11.13 -6.89 -2.69
N GLY A 127 11.21 -6.88 -1.36
CA GLY A 127 10.05 -6.98 -0.45
C GLY A 127 9.57 -8.41 -0.17
N TRP A 128 10.21 -9.42 -0.76
CA TRP A 128 9.92 -10.83 -0.55
C TRP A 128 11.14 -11.57 0.00
N TYR A 129 10.87 -12.48 0.92
CA TYR A 129 11.84 -13.39 1.49
C TYR A 129 11.49 -14.81 1.05
N ARG A 130 12.50 -15.63 0.77
CA ARG A 130 12.33 -17.05 0.48
C ARG A 130 13.04 -17.88 1.54
N ASP A 131 12.36 -18.90 2.06
CA ASP A 131 12.97 -19.83 3.00
C ASP A 131 13.74 -20.97 2.30
N GLU A 132 14.39 -21.81 3.09
CA GLU A 132 15.18 -22.95 2.61
C GLU A 132 14.34 -24.01 1.88
N ARG A 133 13.01 -24.02 2.08
CA ARG A 133 12.08 -24.89 1.37
C ARG A 133 11.59 -24.30 0.06
N GLY A 134 12.05 -23.11 -0.30
CA GLY A 134 11.63 -22.44 -1.52
C GLY A 134 10.32 -21.69 -1.39
N ARG A 135 9.71 -21.59 -0.20
CA ARG A 135 8.45 -20.86 0.00
C ARG A 135 8.71 -19.37 0.10
N VAL A 136 7.91 -18.55 -0.58
CA VAL A 136 8.00 -17.09 -0.50
C VAL A 136 7.06 -16.53 0.55
N MET A 137 7.50 -15.46 1.21
CA MET A 137 6.68 -14.64 2.09
C MET A 137 7.00 -13.16 1.90
N GLN A 138 5.97 -12.33 1.90
CA GLN A 138 6.13 -10.89 1.81
C GLN A 138 6.52 -10.33 3.19
N PHE A 139 7.59 -9.52 3.24
CA PHE A 139 8.04 -8.87 4.48
C PHE A 139 7.98 -7.35 4.41
N ASN A 140 7.44 -6.80 3.33
CA ASN A 140 7.35 -5.38 3.08
C ASN A 140 5.98 -5.07 2.47
N PHE A 141 5.22 -4.14 3.03
CA PHE A 141 3.85 -3.87 2.59
C PHE A 141 3.67 -2.39 2.28
N ASP A 142 2.99 -2.11 1.17
CA ASP A 142 2.59 -0.77 0.78
C ASP A 142 1.13 -0.52 1.14
N LEU A 143 0.91 0.16 2.28
CA LEU A 143 -0.42 0.48 2.77
C LEU A 143 -1.13 1.58 1.95
N HIS A 144 -0.47 2.15 0.94
CA HIS A 144 -1.08 3.08 0.00
C HIS A 144 -1.65 2.40 -1.26
N ARG A 145 -1.57 1.08 -1.33
CA ARG A 145 -2.16 0.28 -2.41
C ARG A 145 -2.86 -0.92 -1.79
N ARG A 146 -4.08 -0.75 -1.31
CA ARG A 146 -4.82 -1.80 -0.60
C ARG A 146 -6.32 -1.58 -0.62
N VAL A 147 -7.05 -2.66 -0.35
CA VAL A 147 -8.38 -2.60 0.24
C VAL A 147 -8.23 -2.84 1.72
N TRP A 148 -8.88 -2.06 2.58
CA TRP A 148 -8.83 -2.30 4.03
C TRP A 148 -10.21 -2.49 4.64
N LEU A 149 -10.24 -3.24 5.73
CA LEU A 149 -11.38 -3.41 6.60
C LEU A 149 -10.87 -3.42 8.05
N GLY A 150 -11.46 -2.60 8.91
CA GLY A 150 -11.03 -2.42 10.28
C GLY A 150 -12.20 -2.36 11.25
N GLY A 151 -11.90 -2.73 12.49
CA GLY A 151 -12.79 -2.62 13.63
C GLY A 151 -12.02 -2.07 14.82
N ALA A 152 -12.59 -1.09 15.52
CA ALA A 152 -11.94 -0.44 16.65
C ALA A 152 -12.93 -0.12 17.78
N TRP A 153 -12.42 -0.08 19.00
CA TRP A 153 -13.09 0.58 20.12
C TRP A 153 -12.94 2.10 19.97
N ALA A 154 -14.02 2.87 20.10
CA ALA A 154 -14.06 4.29 19.73
C ALA A 154 -14.76 5.19 20.77
N PRO A 155 -14.27 5.24 22.03
CA PRO A 155 -14.81 6.08 23.09
C PRO A 155 -14.90 7.56 22.69
N LEU A 156 -15.87 8.26 23.27
CA LEU A 156 -16.11 9.69 23.06
C LEU A 156 -16.17 10.44 24.39
N TRP A 157 -15.50 11.59 24.41
CA TRP A 157 -15.53 12.56 25.49
C TRP A 157 -16.04 13.89 24.94
N ARG A 158 -17.23 14.31 25.38
CA ARG A 158 -17.82 15.61 25.07
C ARG A 158 -17.93 16.43 26.35
N THR A 159 -17.49 17.68 26.32
CA THR A 159 -17.53 18.54 27.51
C THR A 159 -18.96 18.75 27.99
N GLY A 160 -19.24 18.42 29.27
CA GLY A 160 -20.56 18.57 29.86
C GLY A 160 -21.51 17.39 29.66
N GLU A 161 -21.05 16.31 29.03
CA GLU A 161 -21.82 15.08 28.83
C GLU A 161 -21.14 13.86 29.48
N PRO A 162 -21.89 12.79 29.78
CA PRO A 162 -21.32 11.51 30.16
C PRO A 162 -20.37 10.97 29.09
N ARG A 163 -19.35 10.22 29.52
CA ARG A 163 -18.39 9.58 28.61
C ARG A 163 -19.07 8.41 27.92
N ALA A 164 -19.08 8.38 26.58
CA ALA A 164 -19.64 7.28 25.82
C ALA A 164 -18.53 6.26 25.51
N LEU A 165 -18.39 5.25 26.37
CA LEU A 165 -17.30 4.26 26.31
C LEU A 165 -17.69 2.97 25.55
N SER A 166 -18.97 2.72 25.31
CA SER A 166 -19.51 1.50 24.67
C SER A 166 -19.59 1.60 23.15
N ARG A 167 -18.77 2.47 22.54
CA ARG A 167 -18.81 2.76 21.10
C ARG A 167 -17.84 1.88 20.32
N GLY A 168 -18.30 1.40 19.17
CA GLY A 168 -17.50 0.63 18.22
C GLY A 168 -17.40 1.37 16.90
N ARG A 169 -16.24 1.28 16.24
CA ARG A 169 -15.99 1.79 14.90
C ARG A 169 -15.78 0.63 13.95
N LEU A 170 -16.37 0.74 12.76
CA LEU A 170 -16.03 -0.07 11.59
C LEU A 170 -15.55 0.87 10.50
N ASP A 171 -14.42 0.55 9.87
CA ASP A 171 -13.91 1.33 8.72
C ASP A 171 -13.50 0.43 7.57
N PHE A 172 -13.71 0.89 6.35
CA PHE A 172 -13.25 0.21 5.15
C PHE A 172 -13.01 1.20 4.02
N GLY A 173 -12.25 0.77 3.02
CA GLY A 173 -12.03 1.58 1.83
C GLY A 173 -11.00 0.99 0.90
N ILE A 174 -10.77 1.67 -0.21
CA ILE A 174 -9.79 1.31 -1.24
C ILE A 174 -8.86 2.50 -1.45
N ILE A 175 -7.56 2.25 -1.47
CA ILE A 175 -6.54 3.24 -1.80
C ILE A 175 -5.62 2.65 -2.87
N ALA A 176 -5.33 3.44 -3.89
CA ALA A 176 -4.41 3.09 -4.94
C ALA A 176 -3.50 4.27 -5.29
N GLU A 177 -2.22 3.97 -5.43
CA GLU A 177 -1.21 4.91 -5.89
C GLU A 177 -0.65 4.51 -7.24
N VAL A 178 -0.57 5.50 -8.14
CA VAL A 178 -0.05 5.36 -9.48
C VAL A 178 1.04 6.41 -9.68
N PRO A 179 2.33 6.00 -9.70
CA PRO A 179 3.40 6.90 -10.09
C PRO A 179 3.33 7.26 -11.57
N ASP A 180 3.70 8.49 -11.87
CA ASP A 180 3.98 8.99 -13.20
C ASP A 180 5.45 9.46 -13.24
N GLY A 181 6.34 8.51 -13.54
CA GLY A 181 7.79 8.66 -13.40
C GLY A 181 8.23 8.94 -11.96
N GLU A 182 9.24 9.80 -11.81
CA GLU A 182 9.76 10.25 -10.50
C GLU A 182 9.17 11.60 -10.05
N ARG A 183 8.34 12.22 -10.88
CA ARG A 183 7.88 13.60 -10.71
C ARG A 183 6.49 13.73 -10.12
N MET A 184 5.64 12.73 -10.27
CA MET A 184 4.25 12.83 -9.84
C MET A 184 3.77 11.51 -9.26
N MET A 185 3.02 11.61 -8.17
CA MET A 185 2.23 10.54 -7.58
C MET A 185 0.76 10.89 -7.70
N ARG A 186 -0.04 9.97 -8.21
CA ARG A 186 -1.50 10.07 -8.21
C ARG A 186 -2.06 9.09 -7.21
N ARG A 187 -2.90 9.57 -6.30
CA ARG A 187 -3.55 8.76 -5.28
C ARG A 187 -5.06 8.83 -5.48
N PHE A 188 -5.67 7.66 -5.46
CA PHE A 188 -7.11 7.48 -5.55
C PHE A 188 -7.58 6.83 -4.27
N THR A 189 -8.62 7.37 -3.65
CA THR A 189 -9.32 6.72 -2.55
C THR A 189 -10.77 6.53 -2.94
N VAL A 190 -11.32 5.34 -2.73
CA VAL A 190 -12.68 4.98 -3.14
C VAL A 190 -13.39 4.32 -1.97
N LEU A 191 -14.64 4.70 -1.73
CA LEU A 191 -15.49 4.17 -0.65
C LEU A 191 -14.83 4.25 0.73
N ASP A 192 -14.11 5.34 1.03
CA ASP A 192 -13.51 5.60 2.35
C ASP A 192 -14.64 5.83 3.35
N THR A 193 -14.95 4.81 4.14
CA THR A 193 -16.15 4.74 4.97
C THR A 193 -15.79 4.46 6.41
N GLU A 194 -16.39 5.22 7.31
CA GLU A 194 -16.34 5.03 8.75
C GLU A 194 -17.74 5.03 9.34
N LEU A 195 -18.08 3.97 10.06
CA LEU A 195 -19.32 3.81 10.78
C LEU A 195 -19.02 3.70 12.28
N ILE A 196 -19.61 4.59 13.07
CA ILE A 196 -19.59 4.52 14.53
C ILE A 196 -20.94 4.02 15.04
N LEU A 197 -20.89 2.91 15.78
CA LEU A 197 -22.02 2.22 16.38
C LEU A 197 -22.11 2.52 17.89
N GLY A 198 -23.33 2.47 18.43
CA GLY A 198 -23.63 2.71 19.84
C GLY A 198 -24.25 4.09 20.07
N GLU A 199 -24.00 4.66 21.24
CA GLU A 199 -24.44 6.02 21.57
C GLU A 199 -23.81 7.04 20.61
N GLN A 200 -24.61 8.01 20.19
CA GLN A 200 -24.15 9.08 19.30
C GLN A 200 -23.49 8.52 18.02
N SER A 201 -24.20 7.58 17.39
CA SER A 201 -23.81 6.92 16.14
C SER A 201 -23.57 7.94 15.03
N SER A 202 -22.63 7.61 14.15
CA SER A 202 -22.29 8.45 13.00
C SER A 202 -21.83 7.62 11.82
N LEU A 203 -22.00 8.16 10.62
CA LEU A 203 -21.48 7.61 9.37
C LEU A 203 -20.75 8.75 8.64
N ASP A 204 -19.50 8.52 8.26
CA ASP A 204 -18.76 9.38 7.34
C ASP A 204 -18.30 8.51 6.17
N ALA A 205 -18.78 8.81 4.97
CA ALA A 205 -18.51 8.00 3.78
C ALA A 205 -18.17 8.89 2.60
N THR A 206 -16.97 8.72 2.05
CA THR A 206 -16.50 9.39 0.84
C THR A 206 -16.51 8.41 -0.32
N LEU A 207 -17.21 8.75 -1.40
CA LEU A 207 -17.27 7.91 -2.59
C LEU A 207 -15.92 7.88 -3.31
N PHE A 208 -15.35 9.06 -3.58
CA PHE A 208 -14.13 9.18 -4.35
C PHE A 208 -13.29 10.38 -3.92
N ARG A 209 -11.98 10.16 -3.83
CA ARG A 209 -10.97 11.19 -3.62
C ARG A 209 -9.84 10.99 -4.60
N TYR A 210 -9.37 12.08 -5.18
CA TYR A 210 -8.20 12.14 -6.04
C TYR A 210 -7.20 13.14 -5.46
N ASP A 211 -5.94 12.76 -5.43
CA ASP A 211 -4.90 13.53 -4.80
C ASP A 211 -3.59 13.38 -5.58
N THR A 212 -2.78 14.44 -5.62
CA THR A 212 -1.50 14.43 -6.29
C THR A 212 -0.40 15.00 -5.42
N ASN A 213 0.73 14.30 -5.38
CA ASN A 213 2.00 14.85 -4.92
C ASN A 213 2.90 15.07 -6.15
N VAL A 214 3.55 16.22 -6.23
CA VAL A 214 4.32 16.62 -7.40
C VAL A 214 5.70 17.09 -6.94
N ARG A 215 6.75 16.65 -7.63
CA ARG A 215 8.09 17.21 -7.51
C ARG A 215 8.38 18.09 -8.72
N GLN A 216 8.63 19.38 -8.47
CA GLN A 216 9.00 20.31 -9.52
C GLN A 216 10.52 20.38 -9.71
N ASP A 217 10.99 20.17 -10.94
CA ASP A 217 12.42 20.28 -11.29
C ASP A 217 12.87 21.74 -11.49
N LYS A 218 11.92 22.67 -11.69
CA LYS A 218 12.21 24.08 -11.95
C LYS A 218 11.36 24.96 -11.04
N PRO A 219 11.95 26.02 -10.45
CA PRO A 219 11.24 26.95 -9.59
C PRO A 219 10.20 27.71 -10.43
N PRO A 220 8.90 27.65 -10.06
CA PRO A 220 7.85 28.39 -10.76
C PRO A 220 7.93 29.90 -10.45
N ILE A 221 8.47 30.27 -9.29
CA ILE A 221 8.67 31.67 -8.89
C ILE A 221 10.16 31.95 -8.75
N ARG A 222 10.62 32.98 -9.46
CA ARG A 222 12.00 33.47 -9.43
C ARG A 222 11.99 34.96 -9.11
N VAL A 223 12.49 35.32 -7.93
CA VAL A 223 12.58 36.72 -7.51
C VAL A 223 14.01 37.18 -7.73
N THR A 224 14.21 38.17 -8.59
CA THR A 224 15.53 38.79 -8.76
C THR A 224 15.52 40.14 -8.04
N THR A 225 16.49 40.34 -7.15
CA THR A 225 16.69 41.62 -6.47
C THR A 225 17.85 42.38 -7.09
N PHE A 226 17.67 43.69 -7.25
CA PHE A 226 18.69 44.64 -7.71
C PHE A 226 19.18 45.54 -6.58
N LEU A 227 18.71 45.32 -5.35
CA LEU A 227 19.21 46.04 -4.17
C LEU A 227 20.59 45.48 -3.82
N GLY A 228 21.65 46.20 -4.23
CA GLY A 228 23.04 45.77 -4.09
C GLY A 228 23.52 44.97 -5.31
N LYS A 229 24.28 43.88 -5.08
CA LYS A 229 24.69 42.99 -6.17
C LYS A 229 23.49 42.17 -6.64
N PRO A 230 23.20 42.10 -7.95
CA PRO A 230 22.08 41.30 -8.47
C PRO A 230 22.11 39.87 -7.94
N ARG A 231 21.00 39.43 -7.35
CA ARG A 231 20.81 38.07 -6.82
C ARG A 231 19.46 37.53 -7.25
N ARG A 232 19.43 36.24 -7.61
CA ARG A 232 18.21 35.50 -7.95
C ARG A 232 17.88 34.54 -6.81
N TRP A 233 16.61 34.55 -6.40
CA TRP A 233 16.02 33.66 -5.41
C TRP A 233 15.03 32.76 -6.13
N ASP A 234 15.25 31.46 -6.02
CA ASP A 234 14.44 30.43 -6.65
C ASP A 234 13.60 29.74 -5.58
N PHE A 235 12.28 29.84 -5.72
CA PHE A 235 11.34 29.19 -4.81
C PHE A 235 10.72 28.01 -5.54
N ASN A 236 11.01 26.80 -5.06
CA ASN A 236 10.35 25.58 -5.50
C ASN A 236 9.09 25.39 -4.66
N PHE A 237 7.96 25.20 -5.33
CA PHE A 237 6.68 24.89 -4.68
C PHE A 237 6.16 23.60 -5.28
N ASP A 238 6.17 22.54 -4.48
CA ASP A 238 5.65 21.22 -4.85
C ASP A 238 4.12 21.27 -4.73
N MET A 239 3.50 21.92 -5.73
CA MET A 239 2.07 22.15 -5.80
C MET A 239 1.34 21.02 -6.51
N GLY A 240 0.26 20.55 -5.90
CA GLY A 240 -0.64 19.56 -6.47
C GLY A 240 -2.11 19.97 -6.36
N ALA A 241 -2.99 19.01 -6.65
CA ALA A 241 -4.42 19.15 -6.52
C ALA A 241 -4.98 18.04 -5.63
N TRP A 242 -6.05 18.38 -4.92
CA TRP A 242 -6.85 17.46 -4.12
C TRP A 242 -8.32 17.68 -4.46
N LEU A 243 -9.02 16.60 -4.75
CA LEU A 243 -10.41 16.59 -5.16
C LEU A 243 -11.15 15.52 -4.37
N GLU A 244 -12.30 15.88 -3.81
CA GLU A 244 -13.23 14.94 -3.20
C GLU A 244 -14.58 15.06 -3.88
N VAL A 245 -15.19 13.92 -4.19
CA VAL A 245 -16.49 13.85 -4.87
C VAL A 245 -17.41 12.98 -4.01
N LEU A 246 -18.54 13.57 -3.64
CA LEU A 246 -19.58 12.97 -2.82
C LEU A 246 -19.07 12.41 -1.49
N ARG A 247 -19.18 13.21 -0.43
CA ARG A 247 -19.05 12.77 0.96
C ARG A 247 -20.37 12.90 1.69
N LEU A 248 -20.77 11.83 2.36
CA LEU A 248 -21.94 11.74 3.23
C LEU A 248 -21.47 11.78 4.67
N GLU A 249 -21.93 12.76 5.44
CA GLU A 249 -21.74 12.83 6.89
C GLU A 249 -23.11 12.75 7.56
N MET A 250 -23.35 11.69 8.34
CA MET A 250 -24.53 11.52 9.18
C MET A 250 -24.11 11.48 10.64
N LEU A 251 -24.73 12.31 11.47
CA LEU A 251 -24.40 12.43 12.89
C LEU A 251 -25.68 12.47 13.71
N ARG A 252 -25.74 11.65 14.76
CA ARG A 252 -26.80 11.76 15.76
C ARG A 252 -26.32 12.54 16.98
N ARG A 253 -26.94 13.70 17.24
CA ARG A 253 -26.63 14.60 18.36
C ARG A 253 -27.92 15.19 18.92
N GLY A 254 -28.04 15.28 20.25
CA GLY A 254 -29.23 15.89 20.87
C GLY A 254 -30.56 15.20 20.58
N GLY A 255 -30.52 13.94 20.11
CA GLY A 255 -31.71 13.23 19.63
C GLY A 255 -32.12 13.55 18.19
N LEU A 256 -31.41 14.45 17.52
CA LEU A 256 -31.60 14.83 16.11
C LEU A 256 -30.56 14.14 15.22
N ASP A 257 -30.96 13.88 13.98
CA ASP A 257 -30.08 13.39 12.92
C ASP A 257 -29.69 14.55 11.99
N HIS A 258 -28.39 14.81 11.90
CA HIS A 258 -27.82 15.79 10.98
C HIS A 258 -27.22 15.06 9.79
N ILE A 259 -27.63 15.42 8.58
CA ILE A 259 -27.20 14.77 7.34
C ILE A 259 -26.64 15.82 6.39
N PHE A 260 -25.38 15.68 6.03
CA PHE A 260 -24.66 16.56 5.11
C PHE A 260 -24.17 15.78 3.89
N TYR A 261 -24.36 16.36 2.72
CA TYR A 261 -23.81 15.87 1.46
C TYR A 261 -22.83 16.88 0.91
N THR A 262 -21.53 16.64 1.04
CA THR A 262 -20.52 17.40 0.29
C THR A 262 -20.48 16.86 -1.13
N LEU A 263 -20.95 17.63 -2.11
CA LEU A 263 -21.05 17.18 -3.49
C LEU A 263 -19.67 17.15 -4.16
N ILE A 264 -18.88 18.19 -3.94
CA ILE A 264 -17.55 18.34 -4.49
C ILE A 264 -16.69 19.26 -3.62
N SER A 265 -15.41 18.94 -3.48
CA SER A 265 -14.41 19.75 -2.79
C SER A 265 -13.15 19.82 -3.64
N GLY A 266 -12.63 21.02 -3.90
CA GLY A 266 -11.44 21.22 -4.74
C GLY A 266 -10.39 22.07 -4.03
N HIS A 267 -9.24 21.48 -3.73
CA HIS A 267 -8.16 22.14 -3.00
C HIS A 267 -6.87 22.15 -3.81
N LEU A 268 -6.10 23.23 -3.67
CA LEU A 268 -4.70 23.26 -4.06
C LEU A 268 -3.86 22.74 -2.89
N THR A 269 -2.87 21.90 -3.19
CA THR A 269 -1.94 21.38 -2.18
C THR A 269 -0.57 22.02 -2.35
N LEU A 270 0.14 22.18 -1.24
CA LEU A 270 1.54 22.56 -1.19
C LEU A 270 2.26 21.59 -0.25
N ASP A 271 3.11 20.73 -0.81
CA ASP A 271 3.95 19.84 -0.04
C ASP A 271 5.08 20.65 0.60
N LEU A 272 5.10 20.70 1.93
CA LEU A 272 6.18 21.30 2.72
C LEU A 272 7.38 20.35 2.80
N TRP A 273 7.10 19.06 2.70
CA TRP A 273 8.08 17.98 2.62
C TRP A 273 7.44 16.74 1.99
N HIS A 274 8.23 15.96 1.26
CA HIS A 274 7.84 14.63 0.80
C HIS A 274 9.05 13.68 0.70
N SER A 275 8.80 12.36 0.72
CA SER A 275 9.84 11.36 0.48
C SER A 275 10.30 11.33 -1.00
N ARG A 276 11.40 10.62 -1.28
CA ARG A 276 11.95 10.52 -2.64
C ARG A 276 11.00 9.84 -3.62
N ASP A 277 10.21 8.88 -3.15
CA ASP A 277 9.20 8.13 -3.91
C ASP A 277 7.80 8.78 -3.90
N LEU A 278 7.69 9.98 -3.28
CA LEU A 278 6.46 10.78 -3.13
C LEU A 278 5.33 10.11 -2.33
N ALA A 279 5.61 8.99 -1.66
CA ALA A 279 4.61 8.27 -0.87
C ALA A 279 4.33 8.98 0.46
N SER A 280 5.38 9.37 1.19
CA SER A 280 5.28 10.11 2.44
C SER A 280 5.28 11.61 2.18
N TYR A 281 4.48 12.38 2.93
CA TYR A 281 4.39 13.83 2.80
C TYR A 281 3.97 14.52 4.09
N VAL A 282 4.28 15.82 4.16
CA VAL A 282 3.69 16.81 5.05
C VAL A 282 3.31 18.01 4.20
N ARG A 283 2.06 18.44 4.26
CA ARG A 283 1.53 19.44 3.33
C ARG A 283 0.47 20.31 3.95
N VAL A 284 0.20 21.41 3.25
CA VAL A 284 -0.98 22.24 3.46
C VAL A 284 -1.86 22.19 2.23
N ARG A 285 -3.18 22.27 2.42
CA ARG A 285 -4.15 22.36 1.32
C ARG A 285 -5.21 23.40 1.64
N ALA A 286 -5.72 24.09 0.63
CA ALA A 286 -6.79 25.06 0.79
C ALA A 286 -7.68 25.13 -0.46
N GLY A 287 -8.97 25.35 -0.26
CA GLY A 287 -9.94 25.44 -1.34
C GLY A 287 -11.39 25.40 -0.86
N PRO A 288 -12.35 25.58 -1.77
CA PRO A 288 -13.77 25.51 -1.45
C PRO A 288 -14.36 24.10 -1.61
N SER A 289 -15.45 23.89 -0.89
CA SER A 289 -16.35 22.74 -1.03
C SER A 289 -17.80 23.21 -1.18
N LEU A 290 -18.61 22.42 -1.90
CA LEU A 290 -20.05 22.64 -2.01
C LEU A 290 -20.78 21.56 -1.22
N GLU A 291 -21.53 21.97 -0.20
CA GLU A 291 -22.28 21.08 0.68
C GLU A 291 -23.78 21.35 0.62
N TYR A 292 -24.57 20.29 0.71
CA TYR A 292 -26.02 20.34 0.90
C TYR A 292 -26.35 19.77 2.28
N ASP A 293 -26.87 20.63 3.16
CA ASP A 293 -27.45 20.23 4.43
C ASP A 293 -28.87 19.71 4.18
N ARG A 294 -29.04 18.39 4.28
CA ARG A 294 -30.31 17.73 4.02
C ARG A 294 -31.33 18.00 5.11
N THR A 295 -30.87 18.15 6.35
CA THR A 295 -31.73 18.37 7.52
C THR A 295 -32.42 19.73 7.42
N ASN A 296 -31.73 20.74 6.91
CA ASN A 296 -32.27 22.11 6.77
C ASN A 296 -32.62 22.50 5.33
N SER A 297 -32.34 21.63 4.35
CA SER A 297 -32.58 21.87 2.93
C SER A 297 -31.89 23.13 2.40
N THR A 298 -30.63 23.34 2.78
CA THR A 298 -29.82 24.53 2.43
C THR A 298 -28.50 24.14 1.79
N PHE A 299 -28.02 24.94 0.84
CA PHE A 299 -26.67 24.80 0.31
C PHE A 299 -25.67 25.70 1.04
N ALA A 300 -24.43 25.25 1.14
CA ALA A 300 -23.34 26.00 1.71
C ALA A 300 -22.10 25.94 0.82
N LEU A 301 -21.43 27.09 0.66
CA LEU A 301 -20.06 27.14 0.16
C LEU A 301 -19.12 27.12 1.36
N ILE A 302 -18.18 26.18 1.37
CA ILE A 302 -17.29 25.93 2.50
C ILE A 302 -15.84 26.19 2.07
N PRO A 303 -15.32 27.42 2.18
CA PRO A 303 -13.89 27.62 2.16
C PRO A 303 -13.22 26.90 3.34
N GLY A 304 -12.22 26.08 3.05
CA GLY A 304 -11.48 25.31 4.03
C GLY A 304 -9.97 25.30 3.79
N ALA A 305 -9.24 24.99 4.85
CA ALA A 305 -7.81 24.76 4.81
C ALA A 305 -7.42 23.63 5.75
N ALA A 306 -6.41 22.86 5.39
CA ALA A 306 -5.89 21.79 6.22
C ALA A 306 -4.37 21.71 6.16
N ALA A 307 -3.74 21.31 7.26
CA ALA A 307 -2.37 20.86 7.34
C ALA A 307 -2.38 19.37 7.67
N GLU A 308 -1.73 18.54 6.89
CA GLU A 308 -1.80 17.08 7.03
C GLU A 308 -0.47 16.40 6.68
N GLY A 309 -0.28 15.21 7.23
CA GLY A 309 0.88 14.38 6.93
C GLY A 309 0.52 12.91 6.94
N ASN A 310 1.22 12.17 6.09
CA ASN A 310 1.19 10.72 6.03
C ASN A 310 2.63 10.24 5.82
N ILE A 311 3.17 9.50 6.77
CA ILE A 311 4.60 9.19 6.84
C ILE A 311 4.78 7.71 7.17
N THR A 312 5.44 6.99 6.27
CA THR A 312 6.03 5.69 6.60
C THR A 312 7.38 5.89 7.28
N LEU A 313 7.52 5.43 8.54
CA LEU A 313 8.68 5.72 9.38
C LEU A 313 9.88 4.80 9.12
N ASP A 314 9.65 3.60 8.62
CA ASP A 314 10.68 2.58 8.43
C ASP A 314 10.83 2.14 6.96
N SER A 315 11.95 1.49 6.65
CA SER A 315 12.24 0.98 5.30
C SER A 315 11.36 -0.20 4.91
N ASN A 316 10.87 -0.98 5.89
CA ASN A 316 10.05 -2.17 5.66
C ASN A 316 8.57 -1.82 5.49
N GLY A 317 8.16 -0.61 5.87
CA GLY A 317 6.78 -0.13 5.74
C GLY A 317 5.84 -0.68 6.80
N PHE A 318 6.33 -0.98 8.00
CA PHE A 318 5.50 -1.50 9.10
C PHE A 318 4.89 -0.39 9.95
N HIS A 319 5.51 0.77 10.01
CA HIS A 319 5.15 1.88 10.88
C HIS A 319 4.65 3.06 10.05
N HIS A 320 3.39 3.43 10.22
CA HIS A 320 2.77 4.55 9.50
C HIS A 320 2.20 5.54 10.49
N VAL A 321 2.49 6.82 10.28
CA VAL A 321 1.95 7.93 11.06
C VAL A 321 1.12 8.81 10.14
N THR A 322 -0.09 9.12 10.56
CA THR A 322 -0.97 10.09 9.90
C THR A 322 -1.32 11.20 10.87
N PHE A 323 -1.45 12.42 10.40
CA PHE A 323 -1.96 13.52 11.21
C PHE A 323 -2.63 14.56 10.33
N GLY A 324 -3.50 15.36 10.93
CA GLY A 324 -4.16 16.44 10.24
C GLY A 324 -4.83 17.43 11.18
N ALA A 325 -4.87 18.69 10.75
CA ALA A 325 -5.69 19.74 11.32
C ALA A 325 -6.42 20.43 10.17
N GLU A 326 -7.73 20.56 10.25
CA GLU A 326 -8.58 21.13 9.21
C GLU A 326 -9.54 22.15 9.83
N VAL A 327 -9.66 23.29 9.15
CA VAL A 327 -10.57 24.37 9.51
C VAL A 327 -11.47 24.67 8.32
N GLU A 328 -12.77 24.77 8.57
CA GLU A 328 -13.81 25.04 7.58
C GLU A 328 -14.69 26.17 8.08
N LYS A 329 -15.07 27.08 7.18
CA LYS A 329 -16.05 28.13 7.45
C LYS A 329 -17.23 27.94 6.51
N LEU A 330 -18.45 27.95 7.04
CA LEU A 330 -19.65 27.72 6.27
C LEU A 330 -20.27 29.05 5.85
N LEU A 331 -20.38 29.26 4.55
CA LEU A 331 -21.11 30.37 3.96
C LEU A 331 -22.47 29.83 3.49
N LEU A 332 -23.47 29.97 4.35
CA LEU A 332 -24.82 29.49 4.10
C LEU A 332 -25.53 30.35 3.05
N ASP A 333 -26.30 29.73 2.17
CA ASP A 333 -27.17 30.42 1.20
C ASP A 333 -28.34 31.15 1.88
N MET A 334 -28.83 30.61 3.00
CA MET A 334 -29.95 31.12 3.79
C MET A 334 -29.63 31.05 5.28
N ARG A 335 -30.25 31.96 6.05
CA ARG A 335 -30.16 31.91 7.51
C ARG A 335 -30.95 30.72 8.04
N VAL A 336 -30.30 29.87 8.82
CA VAL A 336 -30.93 28.79 9.57
C VAL A 336 -31.10 29.26 11.02
N GLU A 337 -32.34 29.22 11.52
CA GLU A 337 -32.62 29.53 12.91
C GLU A 337 -31.86 28.58 13.84
N GLY A 338 -31.46 29.02 15.03
CA GLY A 338 -30.67 28.19 15.96
C GLY A 338 -29.19 27.99 15.59
N ARG A 339 -28.71 28.53 14.46
CA ARG A 339 -27.29 28.52 14.07
C ARG A 339 -26.65 29.90 14.05
N PRO A 340 -25.34 30.02 14.33
CA PRO A 340 -24.60 31.24 14.08
C PRO A 340 -24.63 31.65 12.61
N HIS A 341 -24.48 32.95 12.34
CA HIS A 341 -24.42 33.48 10.97
C HIS A 341 -23.23 32.97 10.16
N HIS A 342 -22.12 32.64 10.84
CA HIS A 342 -20.91 32.10 10.24
C HIS A 342 -20.48 30.86 11.01
N PRO A 343 -21.11 29.70 10.75
CA PRO A 343 -20.70 28.46 11.38
C PRO A 343 -19.29 28.07 10.92
N GLU A 344 -18.60 27.36 11.80
CA GLU A 344 -17.21 26.95 11.64
C GLU A 344 -17.06 25.52 12.16
N ARG A 345 -16.16 24.77 11.52
CA ARG A 345 -15.75 23.43 11.94
C ARG A 345 -14.23 23.39 12.05
N LEU A 346 -13.75 22.78 13.11
CA LEU A 346 -12.34 22.51 13.37
C LEU A 346 -12.20 21.03 13.67
N ARG A 347 -11.32 20.35 12.93
CA ARG A 347 -11.04 18.92 13.08
C ARG A 347 -9.54 18.73 13.26
N VAL A 348 -9.15 17.92 14.23
CA VAL A 348 -7.76 17.48 14.43
C VAL A 348 -7.73 15.98 14.54
N ARG A 349 -6.71 15.35 13.96
CA ARG A 349 -6.48 13.91 14.03
C ARG A 349 -5.00 13.58 14.09
N ALA A 350 -4.67 12.52 14.80
CA ALA A 350 -3.35 11.90 14.80
C ALA A 350 -3.53 10.38 14.90
N GLY A 351 -2.93 9.65 13.98
CA GLY A 351 -3.07 8.21 13.86
C GLY A 351 -1.72 7.52 13.70
N TYR A 352 -1.65 6.30 14.19
CA TYR A 352 -0.51 5.41 14.04
C TYR A 352 -1.01 4.01 13.68
N GLU A 353 -0.46 3.46 12.61
CA GLU A 353 -0.77 2.11 12.13
C GLU A 353 0.51 1.27 12.12
N LEU A 354 0.46 0.12 12.80
CA LEU A 354 1.57 -0.83 12.95
C LEU A 354 1.17 -2.18 12.38
N ILE A 355 1.89 -2.68 11.39
CA ILE A 355 1.72 -4.04 10.88
C ILE A 355 2.26 -5.03 11.93
N LEU A 356 1.38 -5.90 12.44
CA LEU A 356 1.73 -6.89 13.47
C LEU A 356 2.18 -8.22 12.87
N LEU A 357 1.44 -8.69 11.87
CA LEU A 357 1.64 -9.97 11.20
C LEU A 357 0.98 -9.94 9.82
N ALA A 358 1.21 -10.99 9.02
CA ALA A 358 0.48 -11.22 7.78
C ALA A 358 -0.10 -12.63 7.72
N ILE A 359 -1.28 -12.78 7.13
CA ILE A 359 -1.93 -14.06 6.86
C ILE A 359 -2.05 -14.17 5.34
N ASN A 360 -1.39 -15.15 4.72
CA ASN A 360 -1.34 -15.29 3.26
C ASN A 360 -0.88 -13.99 2.56
N ASP A 361 0.20 -13.38 3.06
CA ASP A 361 0.74 -12.09 2.61
C ASP A 361 -0.24 -10.91 2.69
N GLN A 362 -1.30 -11.03 3.51
CA GLN A 362 -2.23 -9.94 3.80
C GLN A 362 -1.95 -9.38 5.21
N PRO A 363 -1.52 -8.12 5.35
CA PRO A 363 -1.11 -7.61 6.65
C PRO A 363 -2.31 -7.30 7.54
N LEU A 364 -2.15 -7.69 8.82
CA LEU A 364 -3.01 -7.32 9.92
C LEU A 364 -2.29 -6.26 10.76
N SER A 365 -2.89 -5.08 10.85
CA SER A 365 -2.34 -3.94 11.55
C SER A 365 -3.08 -3.64 12.85
N LEU A 366 -2.35 -3.16 13.86
CA LEU A 366 -2.88 -2.40 14.97
C LEU A 366 -3.04 -0.93 14.56
N VAL A 367 -4.19 -0.33 14.87
CA VAL A 367 -4.47 1.08 14.61
C VAL A 367 -4.74 1.80 15.94
N LEU A 368 -4.07 2.92 16.14
CA LEU A 368 -4.28 3.86 17.23
C LEU A 368 -4.57 5.24 16.64
N GLU A 369 -5.69 5.87 16.95
CA GLU A 369 -6.06 7.17 16.37
C GLU A 369 -6.75 8.07 17.40
N GLY A 370 -6.19 9.25 17.65
CA GLY A 370 -6.84 10.31 18.42
C GLY A 370 -7.49 11.34 17.50
N ARG A 371 -8.68 11.82 17.87
CA ARG A 371 -9.40 12.87 17.15
C ARG A 371 -9.98 13.90 18.10
N GLY A 372 -10.01 15.13 17.63
CA GLY A 372 -10.73 16.24 18.25
C GLY A 372 -11.57 16.94 17.19
N GLN A 373 -12.80 17.31 17.55
CA GLN A 373 -13.62 18.16 16.71
C GLN A 373 -14.31 19.23 17.54
N TRP A 374 -14.42 20.42 16.96
CA TRP A 374 -15.22 21.52 17.48
C TRP A 374 -16.03 22.07 16.33
N ARG A 375 -17.33 22.29 16.54
CA ARG A 375 -18.21 22.75 15.48
C ARG A 375 -19.38 23.56 16.01
N THR A 376 -19.87 24.46 15.18
CA THR A 376 -20.97 25.40 15.50
C THR A 376 -22.12 25.33 14.50
N ASP A 377 -22.06 24.39 13.55
CA ASP A 377 -23.03 24.20 12.46
C ASP A 377 -24.13 23.19 12.80
N LEU A 378 -24.12 22.59 13.98
CA LEU A 378 -25.19 21.71 14.43
C LEU A 378 -26.33 22.54 15.03
N LEU A 379 -27.57 22.22 14.63
CA LEU A 379 -28.77 22.92 15.11
C LEU A 379 -29.01 22.60 16.59
N ASP A 380 -29.33 23.62 17.39
CA ASP A 380 -29.66 23.51 18.82
C ASP A 380 -28.62 22.78 19.69
N GLU A 381 -27.39 22.70 19.20
CA GLU A 381 -26.28 22.03 19.85
C GLU A 381 -25.23 23.02 20.32
N ARG A 382 -24.72 22.80 21.54
CA ARG A 382 -23.69 23.69 22.11
C ARG A 382 -22.32 23.42 21.45
N PRO A 383 -21.57 24.48 21.09
CA PRO A 383 -20.27 24.34 20.45
C PRO A 383 -19.21 23.99 21.49
N VAL A 384 -18.96 22.70 21.64
CA VAL A 384 -17.98 22.14 22.58
C VAL A 384 -16.97 21.28 21.83
N TRP A 385 -15.81 21.08 22.42
CA TRP A 385 -14.87 20.10 21.92
C TRP A 385 -15.38 18.68 22.20
N GLU A 386 -15.31 17.85 21.17
CA GLU A 386 -15.50 16.40 21.25
C GLU A 386 -14.18 15.72 20.94
N TRP A 387 -13.77 14.80 21.80
CA TRP A 387 -12.54 14.02 21.63
C TRP A 387 -12.88 12.54 21.51
N SER A 388 -12.21 11.83 20.62
CA SER A 388 -12.27 10.38 20.54
C SER A 388 -10.88 9.77 20.47
N ALA A 389 -10.75 8.56 20.97
CA ALA A 389 -9.54 7.76 20.84
C ALA A 389 -9.95 6.40 20.32
N ASN A 390 -9.35 5.95 19.22
CA ASN A 390 -9.71 4.73 18.54
C ASN A 390 -8.55 3.74 18.69
N THR A 391 -8.84 2.52 19.12
CA THR A 391 -7.87 1.44 19.19
C THR A 391 -8.49 0.20 18.58
N GLY A 392 -7.84 -0.37 17.56
CA GLY A 392 -8.43 -1.48 16.82
C GLY A 392 -7.46 -2.21 15.91
N LEU A 393 -8.03 -3.12 15.12
CA LEU A 393 -7.31 -3.89 14.13
C LEU A 393 -7.82 -3.56 12.73
N ARG A 394 -6.91 -3.58 11.75
CA ARG A 394 -7.22 -3.39 10.34
C ARG A 394 -6.57 -4.47 9.51
N PHE A 395 -7.37 -5.18 8.73
CA PHE A 395 -6.90 -6.13 7.73
C PHE A 395 -6.73 -5.41 6.40
N SER A 396 -5.59 -5.57 5.76
CA SER A 396 -5.36 -5.03 4.42
C SER A 396 -5.26 -6.15 3.40
N LEU A 397 -6.04 -6.05 2.34
CA LEU A 397 -6.07 -6.96 1.22
C LEU A 397 -5.33 -6.36 0.02
N TRP A 398 -4.61 -7.23 -0.68
CA TRP A 398 -3.84 -6.94 -1.89
C TRP A 398 -2.78 -5.85 -1.71
N ALA A 399 -2.22 -5.71 -0.51
CA ALA A 399 -1.13 -4.78 -0.22
C ALA A 399 0.18 -5.29 -0.88
N PRO A 400 0.66 -4.70 -1.99
CA PRO A 400 1.86 -5.17 -2.66
C PRO A 400 3.11 -4.75 -1.87
N ALA A 401 4.27 -5.29 -2.26
CA ALA A 401 5.54 -4.75 -1.80
C ALA A 401 5.71 -3.29 -2.24
N ARG A 402 6.38 -2.47 -1.42
CA ARG A 402 6.70 -1.08 -1.76
C ARG A 402 7.61 -1.03 -2.97
N ARG A 403 7.49 0.04 -3.77
CA ARG A 403 8.37 0.28 -4.93
C ARG A 403 9.84 0.44 -4.53
N SER A 404 10.07 1.00 -3.34
CA SER A 404 11.39 1.15 -2.73
C SER A 404 11.78 -0.02 -1.81
N ALA A 405 11.09 -1.17 -1.90
CA ALA A 405 11.36 -2.29 -1.01
C ALA A 405 12.81 -2.77 -1.15
N PRO A 406 13.48 -3.11 -0.03
CA PRO A 406 14.82 -3.69 -0.09
C PRO A 406 14.75 -5.14 -0.58
N LEU A 407 15.86 -5.66 -1.11
CA LEU A 407 16.05 -7.10 -1.18
C LEU A 407 16.15 -7.66 0.23
N ALA A 408 15.64 -8.86 0.47
CA ALA A 408 15.89 -9.55 1.73
C ALA A 408 17.40 -9.70 1.90
N ALA A 409 17.93 -9.30 3.06
CA ALA A 409 19.29 -9.66 3.42
C ALA A 409 19.33 -11.18 3.63
N ALA A 410 20.27 -11.87 2.98
CA ALA A 410 20.59 -13.25 3.35
C ALA A 410 20.99 -13.24 4.82
N ARG A 411 20.25 -13.97 5.67
CA ARG A 411 20.57 -14.12 7.09
C ARG A 411 21.53 -15.27 7.30
#